data_AF-A0A931MI65-F1
#
_entry.id   AF-A0A931MI65-F1
#
_cell.length_a   1.000
_cell.length_b   1.000
_cell.length_c   1.000
_cell.angle_alpha   90.00
_cell.angle_beta   90.00
_cell.angle_gamma   90.00
#
_symmetry.space_group_name_H-M   'P 1'
#
loop_
_entity.id
_entity.type
_entity.pdbx_description
1 polymer ?
#
loop_
_entity_poly.entity_id
_entity_poly.type
_entity_poly.pdbx_seq_one_letter_code
_entity_poly.pdbx_strand_id
1 'polypeptide(L)'
;MPNSQTVIAYPYTGDYRIDVLLDSLSERWNFQSALGTPVNVTFSFMTAKPVYGGTDDGDGDVGFQPFSAQQMAAVRDIFARLQVELNIHFTEVPDSSFSYGQIRFGNNYQQSSAGYTWLPNSTDSALSGDVWMDLGSSGTTNPVVGSYAYATLVHEIGHALGLKHPGNYNAGSGTSQEPGNYLGTLEDNVGYTVMSYNDVPGGQQRDWFGVYDLLALKKLYGAGTLGAGNTTYSYSDAAGTMLEIIDDASGYDTLDLSGVTQSGVTVDMRPGAFSSVGRNSSVAASNNLSIDFTTTIEKFIGTSHDDHVTGNDANNAFLLGNGANTADGGAGIDTALYTSARAGFSVAGSAGSVHVGASGIDDTLSHVERVEFADRKLAFDIPGNAGVVAEVIGAVFGAAVLAQRPDYVTIGLSLIDAGMGIVDASQVALDARLGAAHTNIDVVNLLYTNVAGTAPSASDLASFDAPLESGAQTQAQLAVFAAEHALNASNINLVGLAHDGLAYA
;
A
#
# COMPACT_ATOMS: atom_id res chain seq x y z
N MET A 1 -14.55 -22.01 23.23
CA MET A 1 -13.16 -22.18 22.73
C MET A 1 -12.98 -21.12 21.65
N PRO A 2 -11.86 -20.39 21.59
CA PRO A 2 -11.58 -19.53 20.44
C PRO A 2 -11.68 -20.35 19.16
N ASN A 3 -12.28 -19.79 18.12
CA ASN A 3 -12.37 -20.47 16.83
C ASN A 3 -10.98 -20.47 16.18
N SER A 4 -10.44 -21.64 15.84
CA SER A 4 -9.15 -21.72 15.15
C SER A 4 -9.20 -21.20 13.71
N GLN A 5 -10.40 -21.07 13.15
CA GLN A 5 -10.66 -20.58 11.80
C GLN A 5 -11.80 -19.56 11.81
N THR A 6 -11.77 -18.62 10.87
CA THR A 6 -12.85 -17.66 10.65
C THR A 6 -14.14 -18.38 10.25
N VAL A 7 -15.26 -17.94 10.83
CA VAL A 7 -16.61 -18.48 10.59
C VAL A 7 -17.50 -17.37 10.08
N ILE A 8 -18.20 -17.58 8.97
CA ILE A 8 -19.15 -16.63 8.39
C ILE A 8 -20.51 -17.31 8.24
N ALA A 9 -21.44 -16.98 9.13
CA ALA A 9 -22.82 -17.44 9.07
C ALA A 9 -23.70 -16.51 8.22
N TYR A 10 -23.36 -15.22 8.16
CA TYR A 10 -24.14 -14.17 7.51
C TYR A 10 -23.24 -13.34 6.56
N PRO A 11 -23.16 -13.68 5.26
CA PRO A 11 -22.28 -12.99 4.31
C PRO A 11 -22.93 -11.70 3.79
N TYR A 12 -22.87 -10.63 4.57
CA TYR A 12 -23.53 -9.35 4.25
C TYR A 12 -22.97 -8.67 2.99
N THR A 13 -21.65 -8.71 2.83
CA THR A 13 -20.94 -8.02 1.73
C THR A 13 -20.22 -9.00 0.81
N GLY A 14 -20.01 -10.24 1.27
CA GLY A 14 -19.22 -11.25 0.57
C GLY A 14 -17.72 -11.18 0.86
N ASP A 15 -17.29 -10.24 1.70
CA ASP A 15 -15.92 -10.15 2.21
C ASP A 15 -15.93 -10.46 3.71
N TYR A 16 -15.31 -11.59 4.09
CA TYR A 16 -15.29 -12.03 5.47
C TYR A 16 -14.66 -11.01 6.41
N ARG A 17 -13.69 -10.22 5.94
CA ARG A 17 -12.94 -9.24 6.72
C ARG A 17 -13.82 -8.07 7.17
N ILE A 18 -14.86 -7.80 6.38
CA ILE A 18 -15.90 -6.81 6.67
C ILE A 18 -17.01 -7.48 7.48
N ASP A 19 -17.51 -8.62 7.02
CA ASP A 19 -18.70 -9.26 7.56
C ASP A 19 -18.55 -9.69 9.03
N VAL A 20 -17.33 -9.99 9.50
CA VAL A 20 -17.04 -10.24 10.92
C VAL A 20 -17.21 -9.03 11.82
N LEU A 21 -17.16 -7.82 11.27
CA LEU A 21 -17.37 -6.57 12.00
C LEU A 21 -18.79 -6.03 11.86
N LEU A 22 -19.70 -6.74 11.20
CA LEU A 22 -21.10 -6.30 11.06
C LEU A 22 -22.02 -7.24 11.83
N ASP A 23 -22.93 -6.70 12.64
CA ASP A 23 -24.04 -7.48 13.19
C ASP A 23 -25.22 -7.52 12.21
N SER A 24 -25.49 -6.42 11.52
CA SER A 24 -26.44 -6.34 10.40
C SER A 24 -26.15 -5.16 9.46
N LEU A 25 -26.78 -5.15 8.28
CA LEU A 25 -26.71 -4.00 7.33
C LEU A 25 -27.62 -2.82 7.73
N SER A 26 -28.48 -3.00 8.73
CA SER A 26 -29.34 -1.96 9.29
C SER A 26 -28.62 -1.07 10.31
N GLU A 27 -27.51 -1.52 10.87
CA GLU A 27 -26.84 -0.83 11.99
C GLU A 27 -25.79 0.18 11.52
N ARG A 28 -26.22 1.08 10.66
CA ARG A 28 -25.42 2.19 10.14
C ARG A 28 -26.29 3.41 9.91
N TRP A 29 -25.70 4.60 9.96
CA TRP A 29 -26.47 5.85 9.85
C TRP A 29 -27.12 6.09 8.49
N ASN A 30 -26.61 5.43 7.44
CA ASN A 30 -27.11 5.52 6.06
C ASN A 30 -27.89 4.26 5.61
N PHE A 31 -28.46 3.48 6.55
CA PHE A 31 -29.00 2.14 6.24
C PHE A 31 -30.10 2.11 5.17
N GLN A 32 -30.83 3.21 5.00
CA GLN A 32 -31.87 3.36 3.98
C GLN A 32 -31.32 3.56 2.55
N SER A 33 -30.02 3.83 2.43
CA SER A 33 -29.32 4.05 1.16
C SER A 33 -28.37 2.89 0.85
N ALA A 34 -27.84 2.81 -0.37
CA ALA A 34 -26.83 1.81 -0.71
C ALA A 34 -25.56 1.97 0.15
N LEU A 35 -24.80 0.88 0.31
CA LEU A 35 -23.46 0.93 0.92
C LEU A 35 -22.57 1.94 0.18
N GLY A 36 -21.75 2.67 0.93
CA GLY A 36 -20.86 3.71 0.38
C GLY A 36 -21.53 5.06 0.11
N THR A 37 -22.82 5.21 0.42
CA THR A 37 -23.52 6.50 0.24
C THR A 37 -23.13 7.48 1.36
N PRO A 38 -22.76 8.73 1.02
CA PRO A 38 -22.42 9.73 2.04
C PRO A 38 -23.55 10.02 3.03
N VAL A 39 -23.20 10.42 4.26
CA VAL A 39 -24.18 10.71 5.32
C VAL A 39 -23.75 11.82 6.26
N ASN A 40 -24.72 12.62 6.71
CA ASN A 40 -24.52 13.58 7.78
C ASN A 40 -24.95 12.95 9.11
N VAL A 41 -24.09 13.02 10.11
CA VAL A 41 -24.33 12.52 11.46
C VAL A 41 -24.09 13.65 12.46
N THR A 42 -25.05 13.89 13.34
CA THR A 42 -24.87 14.88 14.40
C THR A 42 -24.28 14.23 15.66
N PHE A 43 -23.48 14.98 16.42
CA PHE A 43 -22.98 14.52 17.70
C PHE A 43 -23.05 15.61 18.78
N SER A 44 -23.09 15.21 20.04
CA SER A 44 -23.13 16.14 21.17
C SER A 44 -22.46 15.57 22.42
N PHE A 45 -22.08 16.46 23.35
CA PHE A 45 -21.47 16.07 24.63
C PHE A 45 -22.50 16.23 25.74
N MET A 46 -22.77 15.15 26.47
CA MET A 46 -23.83 15.14 27.49
C MET A 46 -23.51 16.16 28.60
N THR A 47 -24.42 17.11 28.81
CA THR A 47 -24.31 18.11 29.89
C THR A 47 -25.03 17.68 31.17
N ALA A 48 -25.94 16.72 31.04
CA ALA A 48 -26.68 16.10 32.12
C ALA A 48 -27.01 14.65 31.74
N LYS A 49 -27.34 13.85 32.75
CA LYS A 49 -27.80 12.48 32.59
C LYS A 49 -28.99 12.41 31.59
N PRO A 50 -28.98 11.50 30.60
CA PRO A 50 -30.10 11.32 29.68
C PRO A 50 -31.40 10.92 30.38
N VAL A 51 -32.52 11.51 29.94
CA VAL A 51 -33.86 11.24 30.51
C VAL A 51 -34.45 9.90 30.07
N TYR A 52 -33.96 9.35 28.96
CA TYR A 52 -34.42 8.07 28.40
C TYR A 52 -33.69 6.85 28.99
N GLY A 53 -32.82 7.04 29.99
CA GLY A 53 -31.97 5.99 30.55
C GLY A 53 -30.62 5.90 29.84
N GLY A 54 -29.79 4.91 30.20
CA GLY A 54 -28.41 4.88 29.68
C GLY A 54 -27.46 3.76 30.13
N THR A 55 -27.87 2.67 30.79
CA THR A 55 -26.88 1.62 31.17
C THR A 55 -27.33 0.18 30.99
N ASP A 56 -26.33 -0.66 30.71
CA ASP A 56 -26.41 -2.09 30.41
C ASP A 56 -26.32 -2.99 31.67
N ASP A 57 -26.16 -2.42 32.87
CA ASP A 57 -25.76 -3.15 34.08
C ASP A 57 -26.81 -3.23 35.20
N GLY A 58 -28.04 -2.74 34.98
CA GLY A 58 -29.14 -2.91 35.95
C GLY A 58 -29.00 -2.16 37.28
N ASP A 59 -27.84 -1.56 37.57
CA ASP A 59 -27.56 -0.73 38.76
C ASP A 59 -27.45 0.78 38.45
N GLY A 60 -27.48 1.17 37.17
CA GLY A 60 -27.87 2.51 36.71
C GLY A 60 -26.89 3.65 36.98
N ASP A 61 -26.24 4.15 35.93
CA ASP A 61 -25.60 5.47 35.78
C ASP A 61 -24.95 6.05 37.05
N VAL A 62 -24.29 5.21 37.85
CA VAL A 62 -23.70 5.69 39.10
C VAL A 62 -22.58 6.66 38.70
N GLY A 63 -22.67 7.88 39.21
CA GLY A 63 -21.63 8.88 39.03
C GLY A 63 -21.47 9.43 37.62
N PHE A 64 -22.57 9.65 36.87
CA PHE A 64 -22.54 10.42 35.62
C PHE A 64 -21.60 11.63 35.72
N GLN A 65 -20.69 11.76 34.76
CA GLN A 65 -19.89 12.96 34.57
C GLN A 65 -19.87 13.36 33.08
N PRO A 66 -19.99 14.66 32.77
CA PRO A 66 -19.70 15.15 31.43
C PRO A 66 -18.27 14.78 31.00
N PHE A 67 -18.05 14.65 29.70
CA PHE A 67 -16.70 14.54 29.16
C PHE A 67 -15.83 15.74 29.56
N SER A 68 -14.58 15.45 29.90
CA SER A 68 -13.59 16.49 30.15
C SER A 68 -13.26 17.26 28.86
N ALA A 69 -12.66 18.45 28.99
CA ALA A 69 -12.20 19.22 27.83
C ALA A 69 -11.26 18.43 26.90
N GLN A 70 -10.43 17.56 27.48
CA GLN A 70 -9.52 16.71 26.73
C GLN A 70 -10.25 15.60 25.97
N GLN A 71 -11.23 14.94 26.59
CA GLN A 71 -12.04 13.92 25.90
C GLN A 71 -12.84 14.56 24.75
N MET A 72 -13.44 15.74 24.98
CA MET A 72 -14.15 16.47 23.92
C MET A 72 -13.23 16.87 22.76
N ALA A 73 -11.99 17.28 23.05
CA ALA A 73 -11.00 17.58 22.02
C ALA A 73 -10.65 16.32 21.20
N ALA A 74 -10.35 15.20 21.87
CA ALA A 74 -10.04 13.93 21.20
C ALA A 74 -11.16 13.47 20.27
N VAL A 75 -12.43 13.53 20.70
CA VAL A 75 -13.58 13.20 19.84
C VAL A 75 -13.63 14.09 18.60
N ARG A 76 -13.43 15.40 18.76
CA ARG A 76 -13.43 16.34 17.62
C ARG A 76 -12.30 16.05 16.65
N ASP A 77 -11.11 15.74 17.13
CA ASP A 77 -9.95 15.39 16.30
C ASP A 77 -10.19 14.06 15.55
N ILE A 78 -10.73 13.05 16.23
CA ILE A 78 -11.12 11.76 15.62
C ILE A 78 -12.15 11.99 14.52
N PHE A 79 -13.22 12.75 14.81
CA PHE A 79 -14.25 13.03 13.81
C PHE A 79 -13.70 13.88 12.66
N ALA A 80 -12.85 14.87 12.91
CA ALA A 80 -12.23 15.67 11.86
C ALA A 80 -11.43 14.79 10.88
N ARG A 81 -10.63 13.83 11.36
CA ARG A 81 -9.93 12.87 10.51
C ARG A 81 -10.90 11.96 9.74
N LEU A 82 -11.89 11.36 10.43
CA LEU A 82 -12.86 10.47 9.79
C LEU A 82 -13.66 11.13 8.66
N GLN A 83 -13.97 12.44 8.74
CA GLN A 83 -14.65 13.13 7.64
C GLN A 83 -13.81 13.28 6.37
N VAL A 84 -12.48 13.19 6.47
CA VAL A 84 -11.57 13.25 5.33
C VAL A 84 -11.25 11.83 4.85
N GLU A 85 -11.19 10.86 5.76
CA GLU A 85 -10.93 9.44 5.51
C GLU A 85 -12.14 8.72 4.89
N LEU A 86 -13.36 9.18 5.21
CA LEU A 86 -14.63 8.58 4.81
C LEU A 86 -15.60 9.67 4.31
N ASN A 87 -16.63 9.27 3.56
CA ASN A 87 -17.72 10.18 3.17
C ASN A 87 -18.81 10.33 4.27
N ILE A 88 -18.39 10.57 5.50
CA ILE A 88 -19.29 10.91 6.62
C ILE A 88 -19.02 12.35 7.05
N HIS A 89 -20.07 13.10 7.35
CA HIS A 89 -19.96 14.48 7.84
C HIS A 89 -20.54 14.58 9.24
N PHE A 90 -19.68 14.88 10.21
CA PHE A 90 -20.02 15.06 11.61
C PHE A 90 -20.33 16.52 11.93
N THR A 91 -21.49 16.79 12.52
CA THR A 91 -21.86 18.13 12.99
C THR A 91 -22.08 18.12 14.49
N GLU A 92 -21.25 18.88 15.22
CA GLU A 92 -21.47 19.09 16.66
C GLU A 92 -22.71 19.95 16.87
N VAL A 93 -23.62 19.49 17.74
CA VAL A 93 -24.83 20.21 18.13
C VAL A 93 -24.92 20.36 19.65
N PRO A 94 -25.64 21.38 20.17
CA PRO A 94 -25.87 21.50 21.62
C PRO A 94 -26.58 20.27 22.20
N ASP A 95 -26.23 19.90 23.43
CA ASP A 95 -26.85 18.81 24.16
C ASP A 95 -27.79 19.34 25.26
N SER A 96 -29.02 18.81 25.27
CA SER A 96 -30.05 19.10 26.27
C SER A 96 -30.95 17.87 26.48
N SER A 97 -31.91 17.96 27.40
CA SER A 97 -32.83 16.84 27.68
C SER A 97 -33.74 16.46 26.50
N PHE A 98 -33.93 17.34 25.52
CA PHE A 98 -34.91 17.16 24.42
C PHE A 98 -34.33 17.42 23.03
N SER A 99 -33.07 17.84 22.94
CA SER A 99 -32.37 18.11 21.69
C SER A 99 -30.90 17.80 21.90
N TYR A 100 -30.39 16.88 21.11
CA TYR A 100 -29.06 16.28 21.22
C TYR A 100 -28.65 15.72 19.85
N GLY A 101 -27.38 15.35 19.70
CA GLY A 101 -26.87 14.68 18.51
C GLY A 101 -27.30 13.21 18.44
N GLN A 102 -27.12 12.60 17.27
CA GLN A 102 -27.33 11.17 17.07
C GLN A 102 -26.31 10.32 17.84
N ILE A 103 -25.07 10.81 17.96
CA ILE A 103 -24.03 10.21 18.80
C ILE A 103 -23.83 11.12 20.00
N ARG A 104 -23.94 10.59 21.23
CA ARG A 104 -23.73 11.39 22.45
C ARG A 104 -22.63 10.78 23.30
N PHE A 105 -21.87 11.63 23.98
CA PHE A 105 -20.71 11.20 24.75
C PHE A 105 -20.83 11.57 26.24
N GLY A 106 -20.59 10.60 27.13
CA GLY A 106 -20.64 10.78 28.59
C GLY A 106 -19.76 9.79 29.35
N ASN A 107 -19.54 10.03 30.64
CA ASN A 107 -18.82 9.11 31.52
C ASN A 107 -19.73 8.56 32.63
N ASN A 108 -19.50 7.34 33.08
CA ASN A 108 -20.12 6.75 34.26
C ASN A 108 -19.19 5.73 34.94
N TYR A 109 -19.55 5.24 36.13
CA TYR A 109 -18.86 4.09 36.72
C TYR A 109 -19.38 2.78 36.14
N GLN A 110 -18.47 1.90 35.73
CA GLN A 110 -18.78 0.61 35.10
C GLN A 110 -18.15 -0.52 35.92
N GLN A 111 -18.82 -1.68 36.01
CA GLN A 111 -18.34 -2.82 36.81
C GLN A 111 -17.43 -3.77 36.01
N SER A 112 -17.62 -3.87 34.70
CA SER A 112 -17.02 -4.94 33.86
C SER A 112 -16.47 -4.46 32.52
N SER A 113 -16.50 -3.16 32.24
CA SER A 113 -16.11 -2.58 30.94
C SER A 113 -15.28 -1.30 31.14
N ALA A 114 -14.46 -0.99 30.13
CA ALA A 114 -13.71 0.27 30.04
C ALA A 114 -14.47 1.35 29.27
N GLY A 115 -15.46 0.93 28.48
CA GLY A 115 -16.43 1.73 27.76
C GLY A 115 -17.53 0.84 27.21
N TYR A 116 -18.61 1.44 26.72
CA TYR A 116 -19.64 0.76 25.95
C TYR A 116 -20.41 1.73 25.05
N THR A 117 -20.99 1.17 23.99
CA THR A 117 -21.75 1.90 22.99
C THR A 117 -22.85 1.04 22.39
N TRP A 118 -24.00 1.66 22.06
CA TRP A 118 -25.02 1.00 21.25
C TRP A 118 -24.80 1.30 19.76
N LEU A 119 -24.85 0.24 18.93
CA LEU A 119 -24.74 0.39 17.47
C LEU A 119 -25.87 1.31 16.93
N PRO A 120 -25.68 1.96 15.77
CA PRO A 120 -26.73 2.73 15.12
C PRO A 120 -27.97 1.87 14.90
N ASN A 121 -29.18 2.38 15.14
CA ASN A 121 -30.45 1.67 14.92
C ASN A 121 -30.60 0.29 15.61
N SER A 122 -29.70 -0.08 16.54
CA SER A 122 -29.78 -1.35 17.30
C SER A 122 -30.81 -1.32 18.43
N THR A 123 -31.28 -0.12 18.78
CA THR A 123 -32.30 0.08 19.80
C THR A 123 -33.50 0.81 19.19
N ASP A 124 -34.71 0.48 19.65
CA ASP A 124 -35.90 1.28 19.36
C ASP A 124 -35.95 2.57 20.20
N SER A 125 -34.79 3.14 20.53
CA SER A 125 -34.62 4.23 21.51
C SER A 125 -33.52 5.22 21.11
N ALA A 126 -33.42 6.31 21.87
CA ALA A 126 -32.35 7.30 21.71
C ALA A 126 -30.98 6.85 22.25
N LEU A 127 -30.85 5.59 22.73
CA LEU A 127 -29.57 5.02 23.17
C LEU A 127 -28.61 4.75 22.01
N SER A 128 -29.14 4.50 20.80
CA SER A 128 -28.31 4.18 19.63
C SER A 128 -27.31 5.31 19.35
N GLY A 129 -26.02 4.97 19.34
CA GLY A 129 -24.93 5.93 19.16
C GLY A 129 -24.41 6.56 20.47
N ASP A 130 -25.04 6.34 21.62
CA ASP A 130 -24.49 6.84 22.90
C ASP A 130 -23.20 6.07 23.25
N VAL A 131 -22.13 6.82 23.50
CA VAL A 131 -20.80 6.36 23.88
C VAL A 131 -20.53 6.72 25.34
N TRP A 132 -20.21 5.70 26.14
CA TRP A 132 -19.92 5.84 27.56
C TRP A 132 -18.54 5.34 27.92
N MET A 133 -17.73 6.19 28.56
CA MET A 133 -16.39 5.81 29.06
C MET A 133 -16.41 5.58 30.57
N ASP A 134 -15.66 4.59 31.04
CA ASP A 134 -15.62 4.24 32.46
C ASP A 134 -14.81 5.24 33.29
N LEU A 135 -15.35 5.64 34.45
CA LEU A 135 -14.68 6.45 35.48
C LEU A 135 -13.93 5.60 36.52
N GLY A 136 -14.26 4.32 36.66
CA GLY A 136 -13.76 3.42 37.70
C GLY A 136 -12.37 2.88 37.41
N SER A 137 -12.04 2.68 36.14
CA SER A 137 -10.78 2.14 35.67
C SER A 137 -9.73 3.24 35.53
N SER A 138 -8.52 3.00 36.05
CA SER A 138 -7.41 3.92 35.85
C SER A 138 -6.99 3.91 34.38
N GLY A 139 -7.03 5.07 33.72
CA GLY A 139 -6.47 5.24 32.38
C GLY A 139 -7.45 5.11 31.21
N THR A 140 -8.75 5.29 31.44
CA THR A 140 -9.84 5.33 30.42
C THR A 140 -10.33 6.75 30.09
N THR A 141 -10.04 7.73 30.94
CA THR A 141 -10.56 9.12 30.83
C THR A 141 -9.53 10.15 30.36
N ASN A 142 -8.30 9.71 30.08
CA ASN A 142 -7.21 10.55 29.59
C ASN A 142 -6.76 10.08 28.19
N PRO A 143 -7.55 10.31 27.12
CA PRO A 143 -7.28 9.79 25.79
C PRO A 143 -6.12 10.56 25.15
N VAL A 144 -4.91 10.01 25.29
CA VAL A 144 -3.71 10.43 24.56
C VAL A 144 -3.43 9.38 23.49
N VAL A 145 -3.06 9.78 22.27
CA VAL A 145 -2.73 8.86 21.17
C VAL A 145 -1.71 7.81 21.65
N GLY A 146 -1.96 6.53 21.31
CA GLY A 146 -1.15 5.39 21.76
C GLY A 146 -1.42 4.93 23.21
N SER A 147 -2.34 5.57 23.94
CA SER A 147 -2.80 5.10 25.26
C SER A 147 -4.03 4.19 25.14
N TYR A 148 -4.23 3.35 26.16
CA TYR A 148 -5.42 2.51 26.27
C TYR A 148 -6.73 3.33 26.23
N ALA A 149 -6.81 4.46 26.95
CA ALA A 149 -7.97 5.37 26.89
C ALA A 149 -8.33 5.80 25.47
N TYR A 150 -7.31 6.12 24.65
CA TYR A 150 -7.54 6.57 23.29
C TYR A 150 -8.00 5.41 22.40
N ALA A 151 -7.36 4.24 22.50
CA ALA A 151 -7.78 3.05 21.77
C ALA A 151 -9.22 2.63 22.14
N THR A 152 -9.59 2.68 23.42
CA THR A 152 -10.97 2.44 23.87
C THR A 152 -11.93 3.48 23.30
N LEU A 153 -11.58 4.77 23.29
CA LEU A 153 -12.45 5.78 22.70
C LEU A 153 -12.67 5.57 21.19
N VAL A 154 -11.62 5.19 20.45
CA VAL A 154 -11.72 4.84 19.02
C VAL A 154 -12.57 3.58 18.82
N HIS A 155 -12.42 2.58 19.69
CA HIS A 155 -13.23 1.35 19.70
C HIS A 155 -14.73 1.67 19.89
N GLU A 156 -15.07 2.46 20.90
CA GLU A 156 -16.46 2.87 21.15
C GLU A 156 -17.03 3.70 20.00
N ILE A 157 -16.22 4.56 19.38
CA ILE A 157 -16.63 5.25 18.16
C ILE A 157 -16.84 4.26 17.00
N GLY A 158 -16.04 3.20 16.89
CA GLY A 158 -16.25 2.11 15.94
C GLY A 158 -17.64 1.48 16.09
N HIS A 159 -18.05 1.19 17.33
CA HIS A 159 -19.43 0.77 17.63
C HIS A 159 -20.46 1.83 17.22
N ALA A 160 -20.25 3.10 17.56
CA ALA A 160 -21.16 4.20 17.17
C ALA A 160 -21.26 4.39 15.64
N LEU A 161 -20.34 3.80 14.88
CA LEU A 161 -20.34 3.78 13.42
C LEU A 161 -20.80 2.44 12.83
N GLY A 162 -21.16 1.46 13.65
CA GLY A 162 -21.78 0.21 13.22
C GLY A 162 -20.87 -1.01 13.19
N LEU A 163 -19.66 -0.93 13.77
CA LEU A 163 -18.77 -2.08 13.87
C LEU A 163 -19.09 -2.88 15.13
N LYS A 164 -19.23 -4.20 15.06
CA LYS A 164 -19.30 -5.10 16.23
C LYS A 164 -17.93 -5.71 16.55
N HIS A 165 -17.82 -6.35 17.71
CA HIS A 165 -16.66 -7.19 18.02
C HIS A 165 -16.50 -8.33 17.00
N PRO A 166 -15.26 -8.70 16.64
CA PRO A 166 -14.99 -9.74 15.66
C PRO A 166 -15.11 -11.15 16.24
N GLY A 167 -15.24 -11.32 17.56
CA GLY A 167 -15.31 -12.64 18.20
C GLY A 167 -16.64 -12.92 18.88
N ASN A 168 -16.84 -14.16 19.31
CA ASN A 168 -18.04 -14.59 20.03
C ASN A 168 -17.91 -14.28 21.53
N TYR A 169 -17.77 -13.00 21.85
CA TYR A 169 -17.59 -12.50 23.20
C TYR A 169 -18.12 -11.07 23.32
N ASN A 170 -18.53 -10.70 24.53
CA ASN A 170 -18.82 -9.34 24.95
C ASN A 170 -18.40 -9.21 26.42
N ALA A 171 -17.89 -8.04 26.83
CA ALA A 171 -17.52 -7.81 28.22
C ALA A 171 -18.72 -8.04 29.15
N GLY A 172 -18.48 -8.71 30.28
CA GLY A 172 -19.54 -9.05 31.24
C GLY A 172 -20.54 -10.13 30.80
N SER A 173 -20.44 -10.65 29.57
CA SER A 173 -21.34 -11.68 29.01
C SER A 173 -20.64 -13.00 28.70
N GLY A 174 -21.38 -14.11 28.76
CA GLY A 174 -20.90 -15.41 28.26
C GLY A 174 -20.89 -15.47 26.74
N THR A 175 -20.23 -16.49 26.17
CA THR A 175 -20.23 -16.74 24.72
C THR A 175 -21.64 -17.02 24.20
N SER A 176 -22.07 -16.36 23.13
CA SER A 176 -23.34 -16.63 22.46
C SER A 176 -23.40 -18.07 21.93
N GLN A 177 -24.58 -18.67 21.95
CA GLN A 177 -24.84 -19.97 21.32
C GLN A 177 -25.43 -19.81 19.91
N GLU A 178 -25.79 -18.59 19.50
CA GLU A 178 -26.34 -18.32 18.18
C GLU A 178 -25.23 -18.28 17.11
N PRO A 179 -25.55 -18.69 15.87
CA PRO A 179 -24.65 -18.49 14.73
C PRO A 179 -24.26 -17.02 14.61
N GLY A 180 -23.03 -16.75 14.18
CA GLY A 180 -22.53 -15.40 13.96
C GLY A 180 -21.26 -15.41 13.11
N ASN A 181 -20.81 -14.21 12.75
CA ASN A 181 -19.56 -14.02 12.03
C ASN A 181 -18.43 -13.77 13.02
N TYR A 182 -17.42 -14.63 13.02
CA TYR A 182 -16.32 -14.58 13.98
C TYR A 182 -14.97 -14.80 13.32
N LEU A 183 -13.98 -13.98 13.64
CA LEU A 183 -12.59 -14.16 13.19
C LEU A 183 -11.96 -15.40 13.82
N GLY A 184 -11.04 -16.01 13.09
CA GLY A 184 -10.13 -17.02 13.60
C GLY A 184 -9.03 -16.40 14.47
N THR A 185 -8.43 -17.21 15.34
CA THR A 185 -7.42 -16.77 16.33
C THR A 185 -6.20 -16.04 15.77
N LEU A 186 -5.87 -16.21 14.48
CA LEU A 186 -4.72 -15.52 13.86
C LEU A 186 -5.02 -14.04 13.54
N GLU A 187 -6.28 -13.72 13.30
CA GLU A 187 -6.74 -12.39 12.87
C GLU A 187 -7.54 -11.67 13.97
N ASP A 188 -8.14 -12.41 14.91
CA ASP A 188 -8.85 -11.84 16.06
C ASP A 188 -7.86 -11.26 17.08
N ASN A 189 -7.29 -10.11 16.77
CA ASN A 189 -6.47 -9.30 17.66
C ASN A 189 -6.46 -7.82 17.24
N VAL A 190 -6.03 -6.96 18.16
CA VAL A 190 -5.94 -5.50 17.94
C VAL A 190 -5.01 -5.11 16.79
N GLY A 191 -4.16 -6.01 16.29
CA GLY A 191 -3.38 -5.81 15.07
C GLY A 191 -4.24 -5.72 13.81
N TYR A 192 -5.41 -6.35 13.73
CA TYR A 192 -6.28 -6.28 12.53
C TYR A 192 -7.46 -5.32 12.70
N THR A 193 -8.00 -5.26 13.91
CA THR A 193 -9.18 -4.44 14.23
C THR A 193 -9.11 -3.98 15.68
N VAL A 194 -9.33 -2.69 15.91
CA VAL A 194 -9.45 -2.12 17.26
C VAL A 194 -10.65 -2.70 18.02
N MET A 195 -11.59 -3.35 17.32
CA MET A 195 -12.77 -4.02 17.90
C MET A 195 -12.43 -5.34 18.59
N SER A 196 -11.22 -5.89 18.46
CA SER A 196 -10.84 -7.12 19.15
C SER A 196 -10.50 -6.87 20.63
N TYR A 197 -10.78 -7.85 21.48
CA TYR A 197 -10.31 -7.88 22.88
C TYR A 197 -8.94 -8.54 23.06
N ASN A 198 -8.39 -9.15 22.01
CA ASN A 198 -7.11 -9.85 22.12
C ASN A 198 -5.96 -8.90 21.76
N ASP A 199 -5.03 -8.72 22.69
CA ASP A 199 -3.82 -7.94 22.46
C ASP A 199 -2.91 -8.63 21.41
N VAL A 200 -2.10 -7.81 20.73
CA VAL A 200 -0.93 -8.32 20.03
C VAL A 200 0.13 -8.77 21.04
N PRO A 201 1.03 -9.71 20.70
CA PRO A 201 2.05 -10.20 21.63
C PRO A 201 2.94 -9.12 22.26
N GLY A 202 3.14 -7.99 21.58
CA GLY A 202 3.93 -6.86 22.09
C GLY A 202 3.17 -5.89 23.01
N GLY A 203 1.85 -6.08 23.19
CA GLY A 203 1.01 -5.27 24.08
C GLY A 203 0.82 -3.81 23.66
N GLN A 204 1.24 -3.44 22.44
CA GLN A 204 1.05 -2.08 21.92
C GLN A 204 -0.44 -1.78 21.75
N GLN A 205 -0.80 -0.52 22.04
CA GLN A 205 -2.12 0.01 21.76
C GLN A 205 -2.15 0.62 20.35
N ARG A 206 -3.33 0.63 19.73
CA ARG A 206 -3.54 1.33 18.46
C ARG A 206 -3.62 2.84 18.63
N ASP A 207 -3.05 3.56 17.68
CA ASP A 207 -3.19 5.01 17.52
C ASP A 207 -4.45 5.40 16.71
N TRP A 208 -5.06 4.43 16.02
CA TRP A 208 -6.19 4.61 15.12
C TRP A 208 -6.95 3.28 14.87
N PHE A 209 -7.91 3.29 13.96
CA PHE A 209 -8.55 2.09 13.42
C PHE A 209 -7.54 1.15 12.74
N GLY A 210 -7.83 -0.16 12.74
CA GLY A 210 -7.04 -1.17 12.04
C GLY A 210 -7.49 -1.39 10.59
N VAL A 211 -6.78 -2.26 9.87
CA VAL A 211 -7.02 -2.54 8.44
C VAL A 211 -8.43 -3.06 8.16
N TYR A 212 -9.02 -3.86 9.06
CA TYR A 212 -10.40 -4.36 8.87
C TYR A 212 -11.46 -3.33 9.24
N ASP A 213 -11.16 -2.46 10.19
CA ASP A 213 -12.05 -1.38 10.58
C ASP A 213 -12.19 -0.37 9.43
N LEU A 214 -11.08 0.11 8.87
CA LEU A 214 -11.11 1.04 7.74
C LEU A 214 -11.73 0.39 6.50
N LEU A 215 -11.43 -0.86 6.21
CA LEU A 215 -12.07 -1.61 5.12
C LEU A 215 -13.60 -1.65 5.29
N ALA A 216 -14.08 -1.96 6.49
CA ALA A 216 -15.51 -2.00 6.79
C ALA A 216 -16.14 -0.60 6.74
N LEU A 217 -15.54 0.41 7.36
CA LEU A 217 -16.05 1.77 7.39
C LEU A 217 -16.09 2.40 5.98
N LYS A 218 -15.05 2.22 5.16
CA LYS A 218 -15.02 2.63 3.75
C LYS A 218 -16.10 1.91 2.94
N LYS A 219 -16.42 0.65 3.26
CA LYS A 219 -17.55 -0.06 2.64
C LYS A 219 -18.91 0.51 3.07
N LEU A 220 -19.10 0.82 4.35
CA LEU A 220 -20.37 1.33 4.88
C LEU A 220 -20.66 2.75 4.38
N TYR A 221 -19.67 3.64 4.44
CA TYR A 221 -19.85 5.08 4.28
C TYR A 221 -19.18 5.66 3.02
N GLY A 222 -18.26 4.92 2.39
CA GLY A 222 -17.52 5.36 1.21
C GLY A 222 -16.16 5.93 1.60
N ALA A 223 -15.14 5.68 0.78
CA ALA A 223 -13.79 6.22 0.98
C ALA A 223 -13.73 7.73 0.68
N GLY A 224 -12.97 8.45 1.50
CA GLY A 224 -12.68 9.88 1.33
C GLY A 224 -11.39 10.13 0.56
N THR A 225 -10.69 11.22 0.90
CA THR A 225 -9.51 11.73 0.18
C THR A 225 -8.34 12.03 1.13
N LEU A 226 -8.24 11.34 2.26
CA LEU A 226 -7.11 11.49 3.19
C LEU A 226 -5.81 11.22 2.44
N GLY A 227 -4.79 12.06 2.66
CA GLY A 227 -3.49 11.90 2.02
C GLY A 227 -3.39 12.35 0.55
N ALA A 228 -4.51 12.68 -0.12
CA ALA A 228 -4.49 12.99 -1.55
C ALA A 228 -3.41 14.02 -1.97
N GLY A 229 -2.54 13.60 -2.87
CA GLY A 229 -1.32 14.31 -3.27
C GLY A 229 -0.09 13.49 -2.88
N ASN A 230 1.11 14.04 -3.05
CA ASN A 230 2.33 13.32 -2.66
C ASN A 230 2.56 13.48 -1.16
N THR A 231 2.56 12.38 -0.42
CA THR A 231 2.75 12.35 1.03
C THR A 231 4.07 11.69 1.41
N THR A 232 4.70 12.15 2.49
CA THR A 232 5.84 11.45 3.11
C THR A 232 5.45 11.05 4.52
N TYR A 233 5.42 9.75 4.76
CA TYR A 233 5.17 9.12 6.05
C TYR A 233 6.52 8.80 6.71
N SER A 234 6.94 9.65 7.65
CA SER A 234 8.23 9.52 8.32
C SER A 234 8.10 8.89 9.71
N TYR A 235 8.92 7.88 9.99
CA TYR A 235 8.94 7.20 11.28
C TYR A 235 10.32 7.24 11.93
N SER A 236 10.32 7.10 13.26
CA SER A 236 11.53 6.96 14.07
C SER A 236 11.46 5.71 14.94
N ASP A 237 12.48 5.48 15.77
CA ASP A 237 12.48 4.34 16.70
C ASP A 237 11.21 4.25 17.57
N ALA A 238 10.56 5.40 17.85
CA ALA A 238 9.33 5.49 18.63
C ALA A 238 8.11 4.79 17.99
N ALA A 239 8.12 4.53 16.67
CA ALA A 239 7.07 3.79 15.99
C ALA A 239 6.84 2.40 16.62
N GLY A 240 7.87 1.82 17.23
CA GLY A 240 7.74 0.53 17.89
C GLY A 240 6.86 0.52 19.14
N THR A 241 6.48 1.69 19.67
CA THR A 241 5.71 1.82 20.91
C THR A 241 4.20 1.70 20.74
N MET A 242 3.69 1.76 19.51
CA MET A 242 2.27 1.69 19.22
C MET A 242 1.99 0.91 17.93
N LEU A 243 0.72 0.62 17.66
CA LEU A 243 0.25 0.06 16.40
C LEU A 243 -0.31 1.18 15.53
N GLU A 244 0.23 1.34 14.32
CA GLU A 244 -0.06 2.43 13.39
C GLU A 244 -0.61 1.90 12.05
N ILE A 245 -1.28 2.77 11.30
CA ILE A 245 -1.75 2.50 9.94
C ILE A 245 -1.51 3.69 9.02
N ILE A 246 -1.02 3.42 7.82
CA ILE A 246 -0.94 4.39 6.73
C ILE A 246 -2.22 4.27 5.91
N ASP A 247 -2.95 5.39 5.80
CA ASP A 247 -4.08 5.57 4.90
C ASP A 247 -3.82 6.81 4.02
N ASP A 248 -3.67 6.55 2.73
CA ASP A 248 -3.56 7.54 1.65
C ASP A 248 -4.51 7.13 0.50
N ALA A 249 -5.20 8.12 -0.07
CA ALA A 249 -6.14 7.95 -1.16
C ALA A 249 -5.48 7.99 -2.54
N SER A 250 -4.40 8.74 -2.74
CA SER A 250 -3.73 8.88 -4.04
C SER A 250 -2.50 9.76 -3.93
N GLY A 251 -1.44 9.42 -4.65
CA GLY A 251 -0.24 10.23 -4.60
C GLY A 251 0.93 9.59 -5.31
N TYR A 252 2.09 10.19 -5.12
CA TYR A 252 3.35 9.47 -5.14
C TYR A 252 3.93 9.57 -3.73
N ASP A 253 3.78 8.49 -2.98
CA ASP A 253 3.91 8.47 -1.54
C ASP A 253 5.19 7.79 -1.10
N THR A 254 5.78 8.32 -0.04
CA THR A 254 7.07 7.89 0.48
C THR A 254 6.94 7.39 1.90
N LEU A 255 7.31 6.13 2.14
CA LEU A 255 7.60 5.60 3.46
C LEU A 255 9.06 5.89 3.80
N ASP A 256 9.29 6.82 4.72
CA ASP A 256 10.62 7.27 5.14
C ASP A 256 10.97 6.75 6.53
N LEU A 257 11.83 5.73 6.57
CA LEU A 257 12.32 5.11 7.79
C LEU A 257 13.77 5.52 8.12
N SER A 258 14.31 6.54 7.45
CA SER A 258 15.67 7.05 7.74
C SER A 258 15.84 7.56 9.18
N GLY A 259 14.73 7.88 9.86
CA GLY A 259 14.70 8.25 11.27
C GLY A 259 14.76 7.07 12.26
N VAL A 260 14.71 5.83 11.79
CA VAL A 260 14.90 4.61 12.60
C VAL A 260 16.39 4.32 12.69
N THR A 261 16.96 4.44 13.90
CA THR A 261 18.42 4.48 14.09
C THR A 261 18.97 3.36 14.96
N GLN A 262 18.11 2.51 15.54
CA GLN A 262 18.54 1.47 16.47
C GLN A 262 18.44 0.04 15.90
N SER A 263 17.88 -0.13 14.70
CA SER A 263 17.79 -1.41 14.01
C SER A 263 17.41 -1.23 12.55
N GLY A 264 17.61 -2.29 11.76
CA GLY A 264 16.97 -2.42 10.46
C GLY A 264 15.47 -2.76 10.60
N VAL A 265 14.78 -2.75 9.47
CA VAL A 265 13.32 -2.94 9.40
C VAL A 265 12.92 -4.12 8.53
N THR A 266 11.70 -4.62 8.72
CA THR A 266 11.04 -5.52 7.76
C THR A 266 9.77 -4.85 7.28
N VAL A 267 9.71 -4.55 5.98
CA VAL A 267 8.68 -3.72 5.37
C VAL A 267 7.99 -4.48 4.25
N ASP A 268 6.66 -4.39 4.23
CA ASP A 268 5.82 -4.89 3.15
C ASP A 268 4.91 -3.74 2.70
N MET A 269 5.15 -3.23 1.50
CA MET A 269 4.48 -2.06 0.93
C MET A 269 3.15 -2.42 0.23
N ARG A 270 2.72 -3.69 0.29
CA ARG A 270 1.47 -4.12 -0.32
C ARG A 270 0.26 -3.61 0.46
N PRO A 271 -0.84 -3.22 -0.21
CA PRO A 271 -2.06 -2.83 0.47
C PRO A 271 -2.55 -3.93 1.42
N GLY A 272 -2.87 -3.56 2.67
CA GLY A 272 -3.29 -4.49 3.72
C GLY A 272 -2.18 -5.24 4.45
N ALA A 273 -0.91 -5.03 4.08
CA ALA A 273 0.22 -5.72 4.69
C ALA A 273 0.69 -5.07 6.01
N PHE A 274 1.57 -5.79 6.71
CA PHE A 274 2.14 -5.39 7.99
C PHE A 274 3.67 -5.34 7.91
N SER A 275 4.23 -4.33 8.57
CA SER A 275 5.65 -4.04 8.67
C SER A 275 6.08 -3.98 10.13
N SER A 276 7.36 -4.24 10.38
CA SER A 276 8.00 -4.22 11.69
C SER A 276 9.01 -3.08 11.74
N VAL A 277 8.65 -2.00 12.46
CA VAL A 277 9.36 -0.72 12.44
C VAL A 277 9.64 -0.23 13.85
N GLY A 278 10.90 0.13 14.11
CA GLY A 278 11.33 0.69 15.40
C GLY A 278 11.36 -0.33 16.54
N ARG A 279 11.39 0.18 17.77
CA ARG A 279 11.57 -0.64 18.98
C ARG A 279 10.65 -0.19 20.09
N ASN A 280 10.10 -1.16 20.84
CA ASN A 280 9.53 -0.89 22.15
C ASN A 280 10.58 -1.19 23.22
N SER A 281 11.19 -0.14 23.77
CA SER A 281 12.32 -0.28 24.68
C SER A 281 13.44 -1.10 24.02
N SER A 282 13.88 -2.21 24.64
CA SER A 282 14.93 -3.07 24.06
C SER A 282 14.41 -4.12 23.08
N VAL A 283 13.09 -4.23 22.87
CA VAL A 283 12.47 -5.27 22.04
C VAL A 283 12.12 -4.68 20.66
N ALA A 284 12.52 -5.36 19.59
CA ALA A 284 12.10 -4.97 18.24
C ALA A 284 10.58 -5.10 18.12
N ALA A 285 9.93 -4.10 17.54
CA ALA A 285 8.50 -4.20 17.28
C ALA A 285 8.23 -5.20 16.15
N SER A 286 7.02 -5.74 16.12
CA SER A 286 6.60 -6.76 15.16
C SER A 286 5.21 -6.42 14.66
N ASN A 287 5.03 -6.38 13.34
CA ASN A 287 3.77 -6.10 12.66
C ASN A 287 3.03 -4.88 13.24
N ASN A 288 3.77 -3.83 13.56
CA ASN A 288 3.26 -2.64 14.24
C ASN A 288 2.88 -1.51 13.30
N LEU A 289 3.28 -1.56 12.03
CA LEU A 289 2.88 -0.59 11.01
C LEU A 289 2.11 -1.31 9.91
N SER A 290 0.87 -0.90 9.65
CA SER A 290 0.03 -1.48 8.61
C SER A 290 -0.24 -0.48 7.48
N ILE A 291 -0.61 -0.98 6.30
CA ILE A 291 -1.07 -0.15 5.17
C ILE A 291 -2.54 -0.50 4.90
N ASP A 292 -3.39 0.51 4.73
CA ASP A 292 -4.79 0.30 4.36
C ASP A 292 -4.93 -0.44 3.01
N PHE A 293 -6.02 -1.20 2.83
CA PHE A 293 -6.25 -2.01 1.62
C PHE A 293 -6.38 -1.20 0.32
N THR A 294 -6.61 0.11 0.42
CA THR A 294 -6.75 1.00 -0.75
C THR A 294 -5.54 1.90 -0.98
N THR A 295 -4.55 1.85 -0.10
CA THR A 295 -3.37 2.71 -0.15
C THR A 295 -2.24 2.05 -0.92
N THR A 296 -1.63 2.82 -1.82
CA THR A 296 -0.40 2.43 -2.52
C THR A 296 0.72 3.33 -2.02
N ILE A 297 1.89 2.75 -1.75
CA ILE A 297 3.11 3.51 -1.43
C ILE A 297 4.11 3.20 -2.53
N GLU A 298 4.65 4.22 -3.18
CA GLU A 298 5.54 4.06 -4.34
C GLU A 298 7.01 4.16 -3.97
N LYS A 299 7.36 4.74 -2.83
CA LYS A 299 8.76 4.96 -2.47
C LYS A 299 9.09 4.51 -1.05
N PHE A 300 10.23 3.87 -0.93
CA PHE A 300 10.83 3.48 0.33
C PHE A 300 12.17 4.19 0.54
N ILE A 301 12.37 4.76 1.72
CA ILE A 301 13.67 5.22 2.22
C ILE A 301 13.99 4.40 3.46
N GLY A 302 15.05 3.60 3.35
CA GLY A 302 15.52 2.70 4.40
C GLY A 302 16.31 3.38 5.50
N THR A 303 16.78 2.55 6.42
CA THR A 303 17.57 2.90 7.60
C THR A 303 19.06 2.91 7.26
N SER A 304 19.91 3.01 8.29
CA SER A 304 21.36 2.79 8.16
C SER A 304 21.80 1.36 8.48
N HIS A 305 20.86 0.42 8.56
CA HIS A 305 21.04 -0.98 8.97
C HIS A 305 20.44 -1.91 7.92
N ASP A 306 20.63 -3.22 8.13
CA ASP A 306 20.13 -4.28 7.25
C ASP A 306 18.59 -4.29 7.20
N ASP A 307 18.03 -3.81 6.09
CA ASP A 307 16.60 -3.73 5.85
C ASP A 307 16.10 -4.83 4.89
N HIS A 308 14.88 -5.28 5.12
CA HIS A 308 14.16 -6.17 4.22
C HIS A 308 12.88 -5.50 3.75
N VAL A 309 12.77 -5.19 2.46
CA VAL A 309 11.59 -4.53 1.89
C VAL A 309 10.98 -5.35 0.74
N THR A 310 9.66 -5.47 0.77
CA THR A 310 8.85 -5.98 -0.35
C THR A 310 8.00 -4.84 -0.88
N GLY A 311 8.11 -4.59 -2.18
CA GLY A 311 7.31 -3.66 -2.96
C GLY A 311 5.87 -4.15 -3.17
N ASN A 312 5.15 -3.49 -4.07
CA ASN A 312 3.78 -3.80 -4.46
C ASN A 312 3.66 -3.91 -5.99
N ASP A 313 2.45 -3.80 -6.52
CA ASP A 313 2.22 -3.96 -7.97
C ASP A 313 2.46 -2.66 -8.77
N ALA A 314 2.83 -1.57 -8.09
CA ALA A 314 3.18 -0.29 -8.71
C ALA A 314 4.70 -0.17 -8.90
N ASN A 315 5.12 0.76 -9.76
CA ASN A 315 6.54 1.07 -9.94
C ASN A 315 7.14 1.65 -8.65
N ASN A 316 7.90 0.85 -7.92
CA ASN A 316 8.49 1.24 -6.66
C ASN A 316 9.90 1.81 -6.81
N ALA A 317 10.22 2.77 -5.95
CA ALA A 317 11.55 3.35 -5.83
C ALA A 317 12.16 3.05 -4.45
N PHE A 318 13.34 2.45 -4.43
CA PHE A 318 14.03 2.04 -3.21
C PHE A 318 15.30 2.84 -3.00
N LEU A 319 15.36 3.62 -1.92
CA LEU A 319 16.59 4.20 -1.39
C LEU A 319 16.96 3.45 -0.10
N LEU A 320 17.67 2.33 -0.23
CA LEU A 320 17.87 1.37 0.87
C LEU A 320 18.80 1.86 1.98
N GLY A 321 19.77 2.73 1.65
CA GLY A 321 20.72 3.25 2.62
C GLY A 321 21.98 2.38 2.74
N ASN A 322 22.54 2.31 3.94
CA ASN A 322 23.71 1.46 4.24
C ASN A 322 23.23 0.12 4.81
N GLY A 323 24.15 -0.85 4.91
CA GLY A 323 23.85 -2.18 5.44
C GLY A 323 23.73 -3.23 4.35
N ALA A 324 23.40 -4.44 4.76
CA ALA A 324 23.10 -5.56 3.87
C ALA A 324 21.59 -5.63 3.66
N ASN A 325 21.09 -4.98 2.60
CA ASN A 325 19.66 -4.83 2.38
C ASN A 325 19.13 -5.83 1.36
N THR A 326 17.84 -6.16 1.47
CA THR A 326 17.12 -6.88 0.43
C THR A 326 15.88 -6.11 -0.01
N ALA A 327 15.71 -5.95 -1.32
CA ALA A 327 14.47 -5.43 -1.91
C ALA A 327 13.89 -6.44 -2.89
N ASP A 328 12.59 -6.67 -2.78
CA ASP A 328 11.80 -7.37 -3.81
C ASP A 328 10.85 -6.35 -4.43
N GLY A 329 11.04 -5.97 -5.71
CA GLY A 329 10.21 -4.95 -6.35
C GLY A 329 8.78 -5.41 -6.59
N GLY A 330 8.61 -6.69 -6.93
CA GLY A 330 7.30 -7.26 -7.22
C GLY A 330 6.94 -7.10 -8.70
N ALA A 331 5.82 -6.45 -8.97
CA ALA A 331 5.37 -6.19 -10.34
C ALA A 331 5.48 -4.70 -10.64
N GLY A 332 5.63 -4.36 -11.93
CA GLY A 332 5.89 -2.99 -12.35
C GLY A 332 7.31 -2.86 -12.88
N ILE A 333 7.80 -1.62 -12.92
CA ILE A 333 9.18 -1.28 -13.28
C ILE A 333 9.81 -0.60 -12.08
N ASP A 334 10.55 -1.39 -11.32
CA ASP A 334 11.08 -0.99 -10.03
C ASP A 334 12.50 -0.45 -10.14
N THR A 335 12.82 0.53 -9.30
CA THR A 335 14.08 1.25 -9.36
C THR A 335 14.79 1.30 -8.01
N ALA A 336 16.00 0.75 -7.96
CA ALA A 336 16.92 1.01 -6.85
C ALA A 336 17.71 2.30 -7.08
N LEU A 337 17.72 3.18 -6.09
CA LEU A 337 18.30 4.52 -6.13
C LEU A 337 19.58 4.61 -5.30
N TYR A 338 20.64 5.15 -5.91
CA TYR A 338 21.93 5.39 -5.27
C TYR A 338 22.36 6.85 -5.48
N THR A 339 22.65 7.56 -4.40
CA THR A 339 22.98 9.00 -4.43
C THR A 339 24.42 9.31 -4.86
N SER A 340 25.24 8.28 -5.05
CA SER A 340 26.64 8.40 -5.47
C SER A 340 26.84 7.93 -6.92
N ALA A 341 27.96 8.32 -7.53
CA ALA A 341 28.30 7.96 -8.91
C ALA A 341 28.57 6.45 -9.08
N ARG A 342 28.18 5.89 -10.22
CA ARG A 342 28.29 4.45 -10.56
C ARG A 342 29.69 3.88 -10.33
N ALA A 343 30.74 4.66 -10.54
CA ALA A 343 32.13 4.23 -10.42
C ALA A 343 32.52 3.73 -9.01
N GLY A 344 31.77 4.12 -7.97
CA GLY A 344 31.98 3.66 -6.59
C GLY A 344 31.40 2.28 -6.27
N PHE A 345 30.66 1.66 -7.20
CA PHE A 345 29.87 0.45 -6.95
C PHE A 345 30.38 -0.75 -7.77
N SER A 346 30.28 -1.94 -7.20
CA SER A 346 30.16 -3.19 -7.95
C SER A 346 28.69 -3.45 -8.22
N VAL A 347 28.34 -3.77 -9.46
CA VAL A 347 26.97 -4.15 -9.84
C VAL A 347 27.07 -5.43 -10.66
N ALA A 348 26.30 -6.45 -10.28
CA ALA A 348 26.27 -7.73 -10.96
C ALA A 348 24.83 -8.23 -11.04
N GLY A 349 24.31 -8.31 -12.25
CA GLY A 349 23.03 -8.94 -12.57
C GLY A 349 23.14 -10.45 -12.63
N SER A 350 22.06 -11.10 -12.27
CA SER A 350 21.81 -12.54 -12.35
C SER A 350 20.35 -12.77 -12.77
N ALA A 351 19.94 -14.03 -12.96
CA ALA A 351 18.58 -14.33 -13.39
C ALA A 351 17.54 -13.84 -12.35
N GLY A 352 16.89 -12.70 -12.63
CA GLY A 352 15.84 -12.11 -11.79
C GLY A 352 16.34 -11.35 -10.56
N SER A 353 17.66 -11.16 -10.41
CA SER A 353 18.22 -10.44 -9.26
C SER A 353 19.47 -9.65 -9.62
N VAL A 354 19.65 -8.48 -9.00
CA VAL A 354 20.82 -7.62 -9.12
C VAL A 354 21.47 -7.47 -7.76
N HIS A 355 22.78 -7.65 -7.72
CA HIS A 355 23.59 -7.38 -6.54
C HIS A 355 24.34 -6.06 -6.70
N VAL A 356 24.25 -5.18 -5.71
CA VAL A 356 24.95 -3.89 -5.71
C VAL A 356 25.76 -3.75 -4.42
N GLY A 357 27.07 -3.56 -4.58
CA GLY A 357 28.01 -3.46 -3.46
C GLY A 357 28.82 -2.17 -3.51
N ALA A 358 29.07 -1.57 -2.35
CA ALA A 358 30.01 -0.47 -2.15
C ALA A 358 30.51 -0.46 -0.69
N SER A 359 31.31 0.54 -0.31
CA SER A 359 31.74 0.68 1.09
C SER A 359 30.54 0.92 2.01
N GLY A 360 30.14 -0.12 2.76
CA GLY A 360 29.02 -0.06 3.71
C GLY A 360 27.65 -0.33 3.08
N ILE A 361 27.60 -0.78 1.82
CA ILE A 361 26.39 -1.13 1.08
C ILE A 361 26.56 -2.54 0.52
N ASP A 362 25.60 -3.42 0.77
CA ASP A 362 25.58 -4.81 0.31
C ASP A 362 24.13 -5.22 -0.05
N ASP A 363 23.63 -4.74 -1.18
CA ASP A 363 22.22 -4.83 -1.53
C ASP A 363 21.94 -6.01 -2.47
N THR A 364 20.87 -6.75 -2.16
CA THR A 364 20.31 -7.80 -3.03
C THR A 364 18.92 -7.39 -3.49
N LEU A 365 18.79 -7.16 -4.79
CA LEU A 365 17.57 -6.68 -5.42
C LEU A 365 16.95 -7.83 -6.22
N SER A 366 15.70 -8.19 -5.96
CA SER A 366 14.94 -9.20 -6.74
C SER A 366 13.77 -8.51 -7.42
N HIS A 367 13.46 -8.88 -8.66
CA HIS A 367 12.40 -8.21 -9.44
C HIS A 367 12.55 -6.68 -9.43
N VAL A 368 13.78 -6.20 -9.64
CA VAL A 368 14.10 -4.78 -9.78
C VAL A 368 14.73 -4.56 -11.14
N GLU A 369 14.03 -3.87 -12.01
CA GLU A 369 14.38 -3.75 -13.42
C GLU A 369 15.37 -2.60 -13.68
N ARG A 370 15.48 -1.64 -12.75
CA ARG A 370 16.30 -0.43 -12.91
C ARG A 370 17.21 -0.20 -11.70
N VAL A 371 18.43 0.24 -12.00
CA VAL A 371 19.37 0.78 -11.00
C VAL A 371 19.81 2.16 -11.45
N GLU A 372 19.58 3.16 -10.60
CA GLU A 372 19.88 4.56 -10.87
C GLU A 372 20.95 5.08 -9.90
N PHE A 373 22.07 5.52 -10.48
CA PHE A 373 23.14 6.24 -9.79
C PHE A 373 23.04 7.74 -10.11
N ALA A 374 23.78 8.56 -9.36
CA ALA A 374 23.78 10.01 -9.56
C ALA A 374 24.20 10.48 -10.97
N ASP A 375 24.94 9.64 -11.72
CA ASP A 375 25.52 9.96 -13.02
C ASP A 375 25.16 8.98 -14.14
N ARG A 376 24.48 7.87 -13.84
CA ARG A 376 24.21 6.80 -14.81
C ARG A 376 23.07 5.90 -14.36
N LYS A 377 22.30 5.39 -15.32
CA LYS A 377 21.25 4.39 -15.08
C LYS A 377 21.54 3.09 -15.82
N LEU A 378 21.07 1.97 -15.26
CA LEU A 378 21.21 0.63 -15.80
C LEU A 378 19.84 -0.08 -15.76
N ALA A 379 19.51 -0.82 -16.82
CA ALA A 379 18.31 -1.65 -16.91
C ALA A 379 18.68 -3.14 -16.97
N PHE A 380 17.99 -3.97 -16.18
CA PHE A 380 18.31 -5.39 -15.96
C PHE A 380 17.23 -6.36 -16.42
N ASP A 381 16.07 -5.88 -16.85
CA ASP A 381 15.01 -6.63 -17.53
C ASP A 381 15.39 -7.00 -18.97
N ILE A 382 16.55 -7.63 -19.13
CA ILE A 382 17.03 -8.14 -20.42
C ILE A 382 16.12 -9.25 -21.00
N PRO A 383 15.45 -10.09 -20.18
CA PRO A 383 14.38 -10.94 -20.71
C PRO A 383 13.11 -10.18 -21.14
N GLY A 384 12.99 -8.89 -20.82
CA GLY A 384 11.84 -8.02 -21.04
C GLY A 384 12.17 -6.77 -21.86
N ASN A 385 11.72 -5.60 -21.40
CA ASN A 385 11.71 -4.37 -22.19
C ASN A 385 13.11 -3.89 -22.58
N ALA A 386 14.08 -3.93 -21.66
CA ALA A 386 15.45 -3.54 -22.00
C ALA A 386 16.10 -4.47 -23.03
N GLY A 387 15.79 -5.77 -23.02
CA GLY A 387 16.23 -6.71 -24.04
C GLY A 387 15.71 -6.33 -25.43
N VAL A 388 14.39 -6.12 -25.52
CA VAL A 388 13.73 -5.67 -26.75
C VAL A 388 14.37 -4.39 -27.30
N VAL A 389 14.62 -3.41 -26.42
CA VAL A 389 15.28 -2.15 -26.81
C VAL A 389 16.70 -2.40 -27.32
N ALA A 390 17.48 -3.24 -26.62
CA ALA A 390 18.84 -3.56 -27.03
C ALA A 390 18.88 -4.25 -28.40
N GLU A 391 17.97 -5.19 -28.64
CA GLU A 391 17.87 -5.95 -29.89
C GLU A 391 17.49 -5.05 -31.07
N VAL A 392 16.47 -4.20 -30.91
CA VAL A 392 16.05 -3.25 -31.95
C VAL A 392 17.16 -2.26 -32.26
N ILE A 393 17.81 -1.68 -31.24
CA ILE A 393 18.92 -0.75 -31.44
C ILE A 393 20.10 -1.46 -32.13
N GLY A 394 20.42 -2.68 -31.71
CA GLY A 394 21.47 -3.50 -32.32
C GLY A 394 21.24 -3.75 -33.80
N ALA A 395 20.02 -4.14 -34.18
CA ALA A 395 19.69 -4.45 -35.57
C ALA A 395 19.59 -3.19 -36.46
N VAL A 396 19.01 -2.10 -35.96
CA VAL A 396 18.73 -0.91 -36.78
C VAL A 396 19.90 0.08 -36.79
N PHE A 397 20.51 0.34 -35.63
CA PHE A 397 21.56 1.34 -35.49
C PHE A 397 22.97 0.75 -35.38
N GLY A 398 23.06 -0.55 -35.07
CA GLY A 398 24.32 -1.27 -34.88
C GLY A 398 24.70 -1.40 -33.40
N ALA A 399 25.30 -2.54 -33.02
CA ALA A 399 25.59 -2.89 -31.63
C ALA A 399 26.40 -1.84 -30.85
N ALA A 400 27.34 -1.14 -31.51
CA ALA A 400 28.16 -0.11 -30.87
C ALA A 400 27.35 1.08 -30.33
N VAL A 401 26.14 1.30 -30.86
CA VAL A 401 25.26 2.41 -30.49
C VAL A 401 24.74 2.26 -29.06
N LEU A 402 24.57 1.03 -28.55
CA LEU A 402 24.15 0.78 -27.16
C LEU A 402 25.08 1.45 -26.14
N ALA A 403 26.38 1.45 -26.42
CA ALA A 403 27.38 2.09 -25.55
C ALA A 403 27.60 3.57 -25.87
N GLN A 404 27.43 3.97 -27.14
CA GLN A 404 27.76 5.33 -27.60
C GLN A 404 26.61 6.32 -27.44
N ARG A 405 25.36 5.84 -27.42
CA ARG A 405 24.13 6.64 -27.45
C ARG A 405 23.12 6.13 -26.40
N PRO A 406 23.44 6.29 -25.10
CA PRO A 406 22.49 5.95 -24.04
C PRO A 406 21.17 6.73 -24.15
N ASP A 407 21.15 7.87 -24.83
CA ASP A 407 19.94 8.62 -25.14
C ASP A 407 18.97 7.86 -26.07
N TYR A 408 19.49 7.03 -26.99
CA TYR A 408 18.64 6.18 -27.84
C TYR A 408 18.03 5.04 -27.02
N VAL A 409 18.79 4.50 -26.08
CA VAL A 409 18.27 3.50 -25.13
C VAL A 409 17.18 4.12 -24.26
N THR A 410 17.37 5.33 -23.72
CA THR A 410 16.33 6.04 -22.95
C THR A 410 15.06 6.23 -23.75
N ILE A 411 15.16 6.64 -25.03
CA ILE A 411 13.99 6.76 -25.91
C ILE A 411 13.32 5.40 -26.09
N GLY A 412 14.09 4.36 -26.43
CA GLY A 412 13.55 3.01 -26.61
C GLY A 412 12.83 2.49 -25.37
N LEU A 413 13.46 2.59 -24.20
CA LEU A 413 12.87 2.20 -22.92
C LEU A 413 11.59 2.98 -22.66
N SER A 414 11.59 4.31 -22.84
CA SER A 414 10.38 5.13 -22.62
C SER A 414 9.20 4.72 -23.49
N LEU A 415 9.43 4.24 -24.71
CA LEU A 415 8.38 3.79 -25.62
C LEU A 415 7.86 2.40 -25.22
N ILE A 416 8.76 1.45 -24.99
CA ILE A 416 8.39 0.07 -24.66
C ILE A 416 7.77 -0.02 -23.25
N ASP A 417 8.33 0.72 -22.28
CA ASP A 417 7.79 0.81 -20.90
C ASP A 417 6.39 1.45 -20.88
N ALA A 418 6.08 2.31 -21.86
CA ALA A 418 4.74 2.85 -22.09
C ALA A 418 3.78 1.89 -22.82
N GLY A 419 4.21 0.66 -23.10
CA GLY A 419 3.41 -0.39 -23.72
C GLY A 419 3.50 -0.46 -25.25
N MET A 420 4.45 0.23 -25.89
CA MET A 420 4.67 0.10 -27.33
C MET A 420 5.14 -1.32 -27.69
N GLY A 421 4.48 -1.96 -28.65
CA GLY A 421 4.91 -3.27 -29.16
C GLY A 421 6.19 -3.17 -30.00
N ILE A 422 6.97 -4.26 -30.03
CA ILE A 422 8.27 -4.32 -30.73
C ILE A 422 8.18 -3.99 -32.23
N VAL A 423 7.07 -4.32 -32.90
CA VAL A 423 6.86 -4.01 -34.32
C VAL A 423 6.80 -2.49 -34.53
N ASP A 424 6.02 -1.78 -33.72
CA ASP A 424 5.90 -0.32 -33.83
C ASP A 424 7.19 0.38 -33.41
N ALA A 425 7.86 -0.12 -32.37
CA ALA A 425 9.18 0.39 -31.97
C ALA A 425 10.23 0.19 -33.06
N SER A 426 10.20 -0.95 -33.77
CA SER A 426 11.06 -1.22 -34.91
C SER A 426 10.78 -0.27 -36.08
N GLN A 427 9.50 0.05 -36.34
CA GLN A 427 9.12 1.04 -37.34
C GLN A 427 9.66 2.43 -36.98
N VAL A 428 9.47 2.87 -35.73
CA VAL A 428 10.00 4.15 -35.23
C VAL A 428 11.52 4.21 -35.39
N ALA A 429 12.22 3.12 -35.05
CA ALA A 429 13.67 3.02 -35.21
C ALA A 429 14.11 3.13 -36.68
N LEU A 430 13.44 2.41 -37.59
CA LEU A 430 13.74 2.46 -39.03
C LEU A 430 13.54 3.87 -39.60
N ASP A 431 12.41 4.50 -39.28
CA ASP A 431 12.10 5.84 -39.75
C ASP A 431 13.08 6.89 -39.21
N ALA A 432 13.52 6.73 -37.95
CA ALA A 432 14.55 7.57 -37.37
C ALA A 432 15.93 7.36 -38.02
N ARG A 433 16.25 6.13 -38.45
CA ARG A 433 17.56 5.78 -39.02
C ARG A 433 17.69 6.12 -40.51
N LEU A 434 16.66 5.81 -41.30
CA LEU A 434 16.69 5.92 -42.76
C LEU A 434 15.85 7.10 -43.28
N GLY A 435 15.01 7.70 -42.42
CA GLY A 435 14.00 8.69 -42.82
C GLY A 435 12.72 8.03 -43.35
N ALA A 436 11.56 8.65 -43.16
CA ALA A 436 10.24 8.05 -43.43
C ALA A 436 9.94 7.64 -44.90
N ALA A 437 10.85 7.88 -45.85
CA ALA A 437 10.69 7.55 -47.26
C ALA A 437 11.70 6.48 -47.75
N HIS A 438 12.15 5.61 -46.84
CA HIS A 438 13.07 4.51 -47.17
C HIS A 438 12.41 3.42 -48.01
N THR A 439 13.24 2.69 -48.77
CA THR A 439 12.79 1.56 -49.61
C THR A 439 13.05 0.21 -48.92
N ASN A 440 12.42 -0.85 -49.42
CA ASN A 440 12.69 -2.21 -48.95
C ASN A 440 14.17 -2.58 -49.06
N ILE A 441 14.82 -2.19 -50.16
CA ILE A 441 16.24 -2.42 -50.41
C ILE A 441 17.10 -1.69 -49.36
N ASP A 442 16.73 -0.46 -48.97
CA ASP A 442 17.45 0.27 -47.92
C ASP A 442 17.38 -0.47 -46.58
N VAL A 443 16.19 -0.97 -46.23
CA VAL A 443 15.94 -1.72 -44.99
C VAL A 443 16.72 -3.04 -44.98
N VAL A 444 16.66 -3.83 -46.06
CA VAL A 444 17.40 -5.11 -46.13
C VAL A 444 18.90 -4.88 -46.02
N ASN A 445 19.45 -3.91 -46.77
CA ASN A 445 20.88 -3.60 -46.70
C ASN A 445 21.31 -3.15 -45.30
N LEU A 446 20.52 -2.29 -44.65
CA LEU A 446 20.80 -1.79 -43.29
C LEU A 446 20.85 -2.95 -42.28
N LEU A 447 19.75 -3.70 -42.17
CA LEU A 447 19.59 -4.75 -41.18
C LEU A 447 20.61 -5.87 -41.39
N TYR A 448 20.78 -6.33 -42.64
CA TYR A 448 21.74 -7.38 -42.95
C TYR A 448 23.17 -6.93 -42.65
N THR A 449 23.54 -5.69 -42.96
CA THR A 449 24.88 -5.17 -42.66
C THR A 449 25.14 -5.10 -41.16
N ASN A 450 24.18 -4.62 -40.36
CA ASN A 450 24.34 -4.52 -38.90
C ASN A 450 24.39 -5.90 -38.22
N VAL A 451 23.61 -6.87 -38.71
CA VAL A 451 23.51 -8.20 -38.09
C VAL A 451 24.59 -9.16 -38.59
N ALA A 452 24.86 -9.21 -39.90
CA ALA A 452 25.85 -10.11 -40.49
C ALA A 452 27.25 -9.48 -40.62
N GLY A 453 27.38 -8.17 -40.43
CA GLY A 453 28.65 -7.44 -40.52
C GLY A 453 29.14 -7.16 -41.95
N THR A 454 28.36 -7.55 -42.98
CA THR A 454 28.68 -7.35 -44.39
C THR A 454 27.41 -7.04 -45.19
N ALA A 455 27.53 -6.42 -46.36
CA ALA A 455 26.38 -6.21 -47.23
C ALA A 455 25.84 -7.55 -47.77
N PRO A 456 24.51 -7.69 -47.97
CA PRO A 456 23.91 -8.91 -48.50
C PRO A 456 24.44 -9.22 -49.90
N SER A 457 24.58 -10.51 -50.21
CA SER A 457 24.78 -10.94 -51.61
C SER A 457 23.54 -10.61 -52.44
N ALA A 458 23.66 -10.57 -53.77
CA ALA A 458 22.50 -10.30 -54.64
C ALA A 458 21.36 -11.34 -54.46
N SER A 459 21.72 -12.60 -54.16
CA SER A 459 20.73 -13.65 -53.86
C SER A 459 20.07 -13.46 -52.50
N ASP A 460 20.81 -13.04 -51.48
CA ASP A 460 20.24 -12.81 -50.15
C ASP A 460 19.32 -11.59 -50.17
N LEU A 461 19.75 -10.49 -50.82
CA LEU A 461 18.95 -9.29 -50.99
C LEU A 461 17.61 -9.61 -51.65
N ALA A 462 17.61 -10.35 -52.77
CA ALA A 462 16.39 -10.77 -53.45
C ALA A 462 15.49 -11.67 -52.57
N SER A 463 16.08 -12.50 -51.71
CA SER A 463 15.33 -13.41 -50.83
C SER A 463 14.58 -12.67 -49.71
N PHE A 464 15.15 -11.58 -49.19
CA PHE A 464 14.49 -10.73 -48.18
C PHE A 464 13.58 -9.66 -48.79
N ASP A 465 13.86 -9.18 -50.01
CA ASP A 465 13.04 -8.16 -50.68
C ASP A 465 11.71 -8.72 -51.22
N ALA A 466 11.71 -9.95 -51.75
CA ALA A 466 10.50 -10.53 -52.35
C ALA A 466 9.28 -10.64 -51.38
N PRO A 467 9.43 -11.04 -50.11
CA PRO A 467 8.33 -10.98 -49.13
C PRO A 467 7.83 -9.56 -48.84
N LEU A 468 8.71 -8.55 -48.89
CA LEU A 468 8.36 -7.15 -48.69
C LEU A 468 7.60 -6.58 -49.91
N GLU A 469 8.06 -6.87 -51.13
CA GLU A 469 7.40 -6.43 -52.36
C GLU A 469 5.99 -7.04 -52.52
N SER A 470 5.83 -8.30 -52.12
CA SER A 470 4.53 -8.99 -52.16
C SER A 470 3.58 -8.59 -51.02
N GLY A 471 4.06 -7.83 -50.02
CA GLY A 471 3.31 -7.47 -48.83
C GLY A 471 3.08 -8.62 -47.85
N ALA A 472 3.76 -9.76 -48.04
CA ALA A 472 3.71 -10.91 -47.14
C ALA A 472 4.41 -10.65 -45.79
N GLN A 473 5.36 -9.71 -45.78
CA GLN A 473 6.06 -9.22 -44.60
C GLN A 473 6.18 -7.70 -44.67
N THR A 474 6.05 -7.01 -43.54
CA THR A 474 6.35 -5.56 -43.47
C THR A 474 7.82 -5.31 -43.17
N GLN A 475 8.32 -4.12 -43.48
CA GLN A 475 9.69 -3.72 -43.14
C GLN A 475 9.94 -3.78 -41.62
N ALA A 476 8.96 -3.36 -40.81
CA ALA A 476 9.01 -3.48 -39.36
C ALA A 476 9.10 -4.94 -38.89
N GLN A 477 8.34 -5.86 -39.50
CA GLN A 477 8.44 -7.29 -39.19
C GLN A 477 9.80 -7.88 -39.59
N LEU A 478 10.43 -7.39 -40.67
CA LEU A 478 11.80 -7.78 -41.01
C LEU A 478 12.81 -7.24 -40.00
N ALA A 479 12.61 -6.02 -39.49
CA ALA A 479 13.45 -5.46 -38.42
C ALA A 479 13.32 -6.25 -37.12
N VAL A 480 12.11 -6.68 -36.74
CA VAL A 480 11.92 -7.61 -35.61
C VAL A 480 12.66 -8.92 -35.84
N PHE A 481 12.54 -9.52 -37.03
CA PHE A 481 13.27 -10.74 -37.37
C PHE A 481 14.80 -10.56 -37.25
N ALA A 482 15.33 -9.41 -37.66
CA ALA A 482 16.74 -9.07 -37.51
C ALA A 482 17.13 -8.83 -36.04
N ALA A 483 16.26 -8.18 -35.26
CA ALA A 483 16.46 -7.88 -33.85
C ALA A 483 16.59 -9.17 -33.00
N GLU A 484 15.67 -10.12 -33.20
CA GLU A 484 15.63 -11.40 -32.48
C GLU A 484 16.63 -12.44 -33.03
N HIS A 485 17.41 -12.10 -34.07
CA HIS A 485 18.33 -13.04 -34.69
C HIS A 485 19.53 -13.34 -33.77
N ALA A 486 19.95 -14.61 -33.69
CA ALA A 486 21.05 -15.05 -32.82
C ALA A 486 22.40 -14.33 -33.07
N LEU A 487 22.67 -13.92 -34.32
CA LEU A 487 23.83 -13.09 -34.63
C LEU A 487 23.73 -11.71 -33.97
N ASN A 488 22.54 -11.08 -33.99
CA ASN A 488 22.34 -9.79 -33.34
C ASN A 488 22.52 -9.91 -31.82
N ALA A 489 21.90 -10.93 -31.21
CA ALA A 489 22.06 -11.22 -29.78
C ALA A 489 23.55 -11.41 -29.38
N SER A 490 24.35 -12.02 -30.26
CA SER A 490 25.81 -12.13 -30.08
C SER A 490 26.53 -10.79 -30.25
N ASN A 491 26.18 -10.02 -31.29
CA ASN A 491 26.79 -8.72 -31.60
C ASN A 491 26.59 -7.71 -30.48
N ILE A 492 25.40 -7.68 -29.88
CA ILE A 492 25.06 -6.80 -28.75
C ILE A 492 25.52 -7.33 -27.39
N ASN A 493 26.10 -8.55 -27.36
CA ASN A 493 26.47 -9.25 -26.14
C ASN A 493 25.30 -9.33 -25.14
N LEU A 494 24.14 -9.81 -25.59
CA LEU A 494 22.90 -9.82 -24.79
C LEU A 494 23.07 -10.53 -23.44
N VAL A 495 23.84 -11.61 -23.41
CA VAL A 495 24.19 -12.33 -22.17
C VAL A 495 25.02 -11.47 -21.22
N GLY A 496 25.98 -10.69 -21.74
CA GLY A 496 26.74 -9.74 -20.95
C GLY A 496 25.88 -8.58 -20.44
N LEU A 497 24.93 -8.09 -21.24
CA LEU A 497 23.98 -7.06 -20.79
C LEU A 497 23.12 -7.54 -19.62
N ALA A 498 22.75 -8.83 -19.57
CA ALA A 498 22.00 -9.39 -18.45
C ALA A 498 22.80 -9.36 -17.13
N HIS A 499 24.13 -9.37 -17.21
CA HIS A 499 25.02 -9.25 -16.05
C HIS A 499 25.40 -7.79 -15.75
N ASP A 500 25.69 -6.98 -16.77
CA ASP A 500 26.25 -5.64 -16.60
C ASP A 500 25.19 -4.53 -16.52
N GLY A 501 23.98 -4.83 -17.00
CA GLY A 501 22.88 -3.88 -17.19
C GLY A 501 23.03 -3.08 -18.48
N LEU A 502 21.91 -2.83 -19.15
CA LEU A 502 21.84 -1.94 -20.31
C LEU A 502 21.84 -0.48 -19.84
N ALA A 503 22.85 0.28 -20.26
CA ALA A 503 22.98 1.67 -19.82
C ALA A 503 22.09 2.63 -20.59
N TYR A 504 21.49 3.58 -19.87
CA TYR A 504 20.66 4.64 -20.42
C TYR A 504 20.90 5.97 -19.67
N ALA A 505 20.44 7.07 -20.27
CA ALA A 505 20.64 8.44 -19.78
C ALA A 505 19.65 8.82 -18.69
#